data_AF-A0A520MWV2-F1
#
_entry.id   AF-A0A520MWV2-F1
#
_cell.length_a   1.000
_cell.length_b   1.000
_cell.length_c   1.000
_cell.angle_alpha   90.00
_cell.angle_beta   90.00
_cell.angle_gamma   90.00
#
_symmetry.space_group_name_H-M   'P 1'
#
loop_
_entity.id
_entity.type
_entity.pdbx_description
1 polymer ?
#
loop_
_entity_poly.entity_id
_entity_poly.type
_entity_poly.pdbx_seq_one_letter_code
_entity_poly.pdbx_strand_id
1 'polypeptide(L)'
;FWVHSEHIPKLGWFENYFVTASNHRVHHAQNEQYIDKNYGGVFIIWDRMFGTHKVEDDNEACIYGIRGTLNTFDPIWANMHIYVKIIKEMWLSKSWKDKLYTPFARTSWNSKSLPEPAEKDNFNPETFRKYDPVISKKHKIYALFQYIFITYIFLSFIQTGYLNNAQLWITISLMTFTMYCVSRWLDGKEGLKFEIGRLALLLAISSYTYFQTTLLEISISVLGYAIINIFLLPFINNNQFPELQKRPL
;
A
#
# COMPACT_ATOMS: atom_id res chain seq x y z
N PHE A 1 1.48 -18.80 2.03
CA PHE A 1 1.73 -17.89 0.90
C PHE A 1 3.19 -18.02 0.45
N TRP A 2 3.59 -19.21 -0.02
CA TRP A 2 5.01 -19.59 -0.21
C TRP A 2 5.64 -19.02 -1.49
N VAL A 3 4.81 -18.63 -2.46
CA VAL A 3 5.24 -18.07 -3.76
C VAL A 3 5.84 -16.66 -3.63
N HIS A 4 5.68 -15.96 -2.50
CA HIS A 4 6.31 -14.66 -2.27
C HIS A 4 7.64 -14.85 -1.53
N SER A 5 8.65 -15.35 -2.24
CA SER A 5 9.97 -15.58 -1.67
C SER A 5 11.06 -15.33 -2.71
N GLU A 6 12.10 -14.62 -2.32
CA GLU A 6 13.36 -14.51 -3.09
C GLU A 6 14.30 -15.70 -2.82
N HIS A 7 14.09 -16.44 -1.75
CA HIS A 7 14.99 -17.51 -1.31
C HIS A 7 14.75 -18.85 -2.01
N ILE A 8 13.60 -19.02 -2.67
CA ILE A 8 13.27 -20.25 -3.38
C ILE A 8 13.73 -20.09 -4.83
N PRO A 9 14.70 -20.88 -5.30
CA PRO A 9 15.19 -20.80 -6.68
C PRO A 9 14.14 -21.36 -7.66
N LYS A 10 14.51 -21.41 -8.93
CA LYS A 10 13.68 -22.06 -9.95
C LYS A 10 13.49 -23.55 -9.63
N LEU A 11 12.26 -24.05 -9.80
CA LEU A 11 11.89 -25.43 -9.48
C LEU A 11 11.86 -26.38 -10.68
N GLY A 12 12.41 -25.95 -11.82
CA GLY A 12 12.52 -26.78 -13.03
C GLY A 12 11.16 -27.20 -13.59
N TRP A 13 10.92 -28.51 -13.70
CA TRP A 13 9.71 -29.06 -14.34
C TRP A 13 8.41 -28.59 -13.68
N PHE A 14 8.46 -28.30 -12.38
CA PHE A 14 7.28 -27.88 -11.62
C PHE A 14 6.72 -26.53 -12.11
N GLU A 15 7.60 -25.62 -12.58
CA GLU A 15 7.24 -24.31 -13.15
C GLU A 15 6.58 -24.39 -14.53
N ASN A 16 6.45 -25.61 -15.08
CA ASN A 16 5.69 -25.81 -16.31
C ASN A 16 4.19 -25.93 -16.06
N TYR A 17 3.78 -26.27 -14.84
CA TYR A 17 2.38 -26.53 -14.50
C TYR A 17 1.85 -25.59 -13.42
N PHE A 18 2.67 -25.32 -12.39
CA PHE A 18 2.28 -24.52 -11.23
C PHE A 18 3.04 -23.21 -11.17
N VAL A 19 2.39 -22.21 -10.60
CA VAL A 19 3.00 -20.92 -10.25
C VAL A 19 3.93 -21.16 -9.07
N THR A 20 5.19 -20.76 -9.25
CA THR A 20 6.23 -20.87 -8.24
C THR A 20 6.71 -19.51 -7.78
N ALA A 21 7.64 -19.49 -6.82
CA ALA A 21 8.27 -18.26 -6.38
C ALA A 21 8.95 -17.49 -7.52
N SER A 22 9.65 -18.19 -8.44
CA SER A 22 10.25 -17.60 -9.65
C SER A 22 9.20 -16.94 -10.56
N ASN A 23 8.12 -17.66 -10.88
CA ASN A 23 7.06 -17.10 -11.72
C ASN A 23 6.43 -15.85 -11.08
N HIS A 24 6.27 -15.88 -9.77
CA HIS A 24 5.64 -14.83 -9.00
C HIS A 24 6.56 -13.62 -8.77
N ARG A 25 7.88 -13.82 -8.71
CA ARG A 25 8.86 -12.72 -8.74
C ARG A 25 8.77 -11.93 -10.04
N VAL A 26 8.69 -12.63 -11.18
CA VAL A 26 8.46 -12.00 -12.49
C VAL A 26 7.16 -11.21 -12.50
N HIS A 27 6.07 -11.76 -11.95
CA HIS A 27 4.78 -11.06 -11.88
C HIS A 27 4.87 -9.73 -11.11
N HIS A 28 5.62 -9.70 -10.00
CA HIS A 28 5.80 -8.50 -9.17
C HIS A 28 6.92 -7.57 -9.62
N ALA A 29 7.65 -7.95 -10.67
CA ALA A 29 8.79 -7.18 -11.15
C ALA A 29 8.34 -6.08 -12.14
N GLN A 30 8.98 -4.92 -12.03
CA GLN A 30 8.74 -3.79 -12.91
C GLN A 30 9.81 -3.67 -14.03
N ASN A 31 10.76 -4.61 -14.14
CA ASN A 31 11.69 -4.65 -15.27
C ASN A 31 10.90 -4.70 -16.58
N GLU A 32 11.41 -4.04 -17.64
CA GLU A 32 10.70 -3.90 -18.92
C GLU A 32 10.23 -5.26 -19.49
N GLN A 33 11.08 -6.29 -19.38
CA GLN A 33 10.77 -7.62 -19.89
C GLN A 33 9.73 -8.42 -19.06
N TYR A 34 9.40 -7.95 -17.86
CA TYR A 34 8.51 -8.63 -16.91
C TYR A 34 7.13 -7.96 -16.79
N ILE A 35 6.95 -6.78 -17.38
CA ILE A 35 5.65 -6.10 -17.39
C ILE A 35 4.60 -6.97 -18.09
N ASP A 36 3.41 -7.03 -17.48
CA ASP A 36 2.26 -7.75 -18.01
C ASP A 36 2.53 -9.25 -18.24
N LYS A 37 3.23 -9.90 -17.29
CA LYS A 37 3.57 -11.34 -17.31
C LYS A 37 3.07 -12.11 -16.09
N ASN A 38 2.93 -13.42 -16.27
CA ASN A 38 2.67 -14.42 -15.23
C ASN A 38 1.50 -14.08 -14.29
N TYR A 39 0.30 -13.92 -14.85
CA TYR A 39 -0.91 -13.53 -14.11
C TYR A 39 -1.56 -14.68 -13.32
N GLY A 40 -1.20 -15.93 -13.60
CA GLY A 40 -1.77 -17.10 -12.94
C GLY A 40 -1.57 -17.06 -11.42
N GLY A 41 -2.62 -17.40 -10.67
CA GLY A 41 -2.54 -17.50 -9.20
C GLY A 41 -2.09 -18.86 -8.67
N VAL A 42 -2.36 -19.94 -9.43
CA VAL A 42 -2.03 -21.33 -9.04
C VAL A 42 -1.39 -22.09 -10.20
N PHE A 43 -1.99 -22.04 -11.38
CA PHE A 43 -1.49 -22.73 -12.57
C PHE A 43 -0.89 -21.74 -13.57
N ILE A 44 0.35 -22.01 -13.99
CA ILE A 44 1.08 -21.20 -14.97
C ILE A 44 0.70 -21.55 -16.41
N ILE A 45 -0.05 -22.64 -16.60
CA ILE A 45 -0.51 -23.10 -17.91
C ILE A 45 -1.34 -22.03 -18.63
N TRP A 46 -2.12 -21.25 -17.89
CA TRP A 46 -2.92 -20.16 -18.45
C TRP A 46 -2.03 -19.12 -19.14
N ASP A 47 -0.96 -18.68 -18.47
CA ASP A 47 -0.01 -17.74 -19.04
C ASP A 47 0.70 -18.28 -20.29
N ARG A 48 0.93 -19.60 -20.33
CA ARG A 48 1.51 -20.26 -21.52
C ARG A 48 0.52 -20.28 -22.67
N MET A 49 -0.75 -20.61 -22.39
CA MET A 49 -1.82 -20.64 -23.39
C MET A 49 -2.12 -19.24 -23.96
N PHE A 50 -2.10 -18.21 -23.12
CA PHE A 50 -2.43 -16.83 -23.52
C PHE A 50 -1.21 -15.97 -23.85
N GLY A 51 0.00 -16.54 -23.85
CA GLY A 51 1.22 -15.86 -24.28
C GLY A 51 1.75 -14.79 -23.31
N THR A 52 1.38 -14.86 -22.03
CA THR A 52 1.82 -13.96 -20.96
C THR A 52 2.88 -14.60 -20.06
N HIS A 53 3.29 -15.84 -20.35
CA HIS A 53 4.35 -16.53 -19.61
C HIS A 53 5.73 -15.93 -19.89
N LYS A 54 6.50 -15.72 -18.82
CA LYS A 54 7.90 -15.30 -18.87
C LYS A 54 8.68 -15.98 -17.75
N VAL A 55 9.80 -16.60 -18.12
CA VAL A 55 10.75 -17.18 -17.16
C VAL A 55 11.61 -16.06 -16.59
N GLU A 56 11.89 -16.13 -15.29
CA GLU A 56 12.86 -15.24 -14.63
C GLU A 56 14.24 -15.37 -15.30
N ASP A 57 14.95 -14.26 -15.47
CA ASP A 57 16.29 -14.24 -16.05
C ASP A 57 17.31 -14.35 -14.92
N ASP A 58 18.22 -15.32 -15.00
CA ASP A 58 19.24 -15.50 -13.97
C ASP A 58 20.30 -14.39 -13.99
N ASN A 59 20.37 -13.60 -15.07
CA ASN A 59 21.33 -12.51 -15.25
C ASN A 59 20.75 -11.13 -14.92
N GLU A 60 19.44 -11.01 -14.73
CA GLU A 60 18.80 -9.73 -14.41
C GLU A 60 17.94 -9.88 -13.16
N ALA A 61 18.34 -9.20 -12.08
CA ALA A 61 17.59 -9.21 -10.84
C ALA A 61 16.21 -8.56 -11.02
N CYS A 62 15.17 -9.21 -10.46
CA CYS A 62 13.84 -8.63 -10.39
C CYS A 62 13.85 -7.35 -9.53
N ILE A 63 13.44 -6.23 -10.13
CA ILE A 63 13.19 -4.98 -9.42
C ILE A 63 11.71 -4.93 -9.11
N TYR A 64 11.36 -4.93 -7.83
CA TYR A 64 9.95 -4.94 -7.41
C TYR A 64 9.35 -3.54 -7.33
N GLY A 65 8.04 -3.47 -7.57
CA GLY A 65 7.24 -2.26 -7.45
C GLY A 65 6.23 -2.15 -8.58
N ILE A 66 5.59 -1.01 -8.68
CA ILE A 66 4.71 -0.67 -9.80
C ILE A 66 5.35 0.42 -10.65
N ARG A 67 5.10 0.36 -11.95
CA ARG A 67 5.44 1.42 -12.91
C ARG A 67 4.73 2.72 -12.53
N GLY A 68 5.43 3.85 -12.64
CA GLY A 68 4.99 5.14 -12.10
C GLY A 68 4.93 5.11 -10.57
N THR A 69 6.11 5.09 -9.92
CA THR A 69 6.28 4.88 -8.47
C THR A 69 5.34 5.71 -7.61
N LEU A 70 4.70 5.05 -6.64
CA LEU A 70 3.99 5.72 -5.55
C LEU A 70 5.00 6.38 -4.61
N ASN A 71 5.12 7.70 -4.70
CA ASN A 71 6.01 8.50 -3.85
C ASN A 71 5.33 8.88 -2.52
N THR A 72 4.71 7.90 -1.86
CA THR A 72 4.03 8.07 -0.56
C THR A 72 3.74 6.71 0.08
N PHE A 73 3.73 6.67 1.40
CA PHE A 73 3.24 5.56 2.22
C PHE A 73 1.74 5.68 2.55
N ASP A 74 1.02 6.67 2.01
CA ASP A 74 -0.41 6.85 2.26
C ASP A 74 -1.19 5.62 1.78
N PRO A 75 -1.79 4.84 2.70
CA PRO A 75 -2.50 3.61 2.34
C PRO A 75 -3.76 3.89 1.52
N ILE A 76 -4.39 5.07 1.70
CA ILE A 76 -5.59 5.43 0.95
C ILE A 76 -5.18 5.72 -0.49
N TRP A 77 -4.18 6.57 -0.70
CA TRP A 77 -3.72 6.88 -2.05
C TRP A 77 -3.11 5.65 -2.74
N ALA A 78 -2.34 4.83 -2.02
CA ALA A 78 -1.77 3.59 -2.55
C ALA A 78 -2.85 2.65 -3.12
N ASN A 79 -4.04 2.60 -2.53
CA ASN A 79 -5.16 1.81 -3.06
C ASN A 79 -5.99 2.56 -4.11
N MET A 80 -6.11 3.88 -4.02
CA MET A 80 -7.02 4.68 -4.87
C MET A 80 -6.41 5.18 -6.18
N HIS A 81 -5.09 5.40 -6.23
CA HIS A 81 -4.43 6.08 -7.35
C HIS A 81 -4.72 5.43 -8.72
N ILE A 82 -4.79 4.11 -8.79
CA ILE A 82 -5.05 3.37 -10.03
C ILE A 82 -6.48 3.60 -10.54
N TYR A 83 -7.47 3.63 -9.65
CA TYR A 83 -8.86 3.92 -10.01
C TYR A 83 -9.00 5.36 -10.48
N VAL A 84 -8.33 6.30 -9.82
CA VAL A 84 -8.29 7.70 -10.25
C VAL A 84 -7.67 7.82 -11.64
N LYS A 85 -6.57 7.10 -11.91
CA LYS A 85 -5.94 7.05 -13.24
C LYS A 85 -6.93 6.53 -14.30
N ILE A 86 -7.57 5.38 -14.05
CA ILE A 86 -8.55 4.78 -14.98
C ILE A 86 -9.70 5.75 -15.25
N ILE A 87 -10.32 6.33 -14.22
CA ILE A 87 -11.45 7.27 -14.36
C ILE A 87 -11.02 8.50 -15.16
N LYS A 88 -9.83 9.05 -14.88
CA LYS A 88 -9.29 10.21 -15.59
C LYS A 88 -9.08 9.88 -17.08
N GLU A 89 -8.50 8.73 -17.39
CA GLU A 89 -8.29 8.30 -18.78
C GLU A 89 -9.61 8.06 -19.52
N MET A 90 -10.60 7.46 -18.86
CA MET A 90 -11.95 7.28 -19.41
C MET A 90 -12.62 8.64 -19.71
N TRP A 91 -12.52 9.60 -18.79
CA TRP A 91 -13.15 10.89 -18.96
C TRP A 91 -12.48 11.71 -20.08
N LEU A 92 -11.15 11.73 -20.11
CA LEU A 92 -10.38 12.51 -21.07
C LEU A 92 -10.33 11.91 -22.48
N SER A 93 -10.50 10.59 -22.63
CA SER A 93 -10.47 9.93 -23.94
C SER A 93 -11.57 10.47 -24.87
N LYS A 94 -11.20 10.85 -26.09
CA LYS A 94 -12.16 11.36 -27.10
C LYS A 94 -13.05 10.26 -27.68
N SER A 95 -12.56 9.01 -27.71
CA SER A 95 -13.26 7.87 -28.29
C SER A 95 -14.07 7.10 -27.24
N TRP A 96 -15.37 6.89 -27.48
CA TRP A 96 -16.22 6.04 -26.63
C TRP A 96 -15.72 4.61 -26.51
N LYS A 97 -15.07 4.08 -27.55
CA LYS A 97 -14.44 2.75 -27.50
C LYS A 97 -13.35 2.71 -26.45
N ASP A 98 -12.49 3.73 -26.41
CA ASP A 98 -11.42 3.82 -25.42
C ASP A 98 -12.01 4.00 -24.03
N LYS A 99 -13.03 4.85 -23.86
CA LYS A 99 -13.74 5.01 -22.56
C LYS A 99 -14.23 3.70 -21.98
N LEU A 100 -14.84 2.84 -22.80
CA LEU A 100 -15.38 1.55 -22.34
C LEU A 100 -14.29 0.48 -22.14
N TYR A 101 -13.18 0.57 -22.90
CA TYR A 101 -12.12 -0.41 -22.85
C TYR A 101 -11.08 -0.14 -21.75
N THR A 102 -10.85 1.12 -21.35
CA THR A 102 -9.85 1.51 -20.34
C THR A 102 -9.89 0.66 -19.05
N PRO A 103 -11.06 0.33 -18.44
CA PRO A 103 -11.08 -0.50 -17.24
C PRO A 103 -10.55 -1.93 -17.42
N PHE A 104 -10.53 -2.42 -18.66
CA PHE A 104 -10.12 -3.78 -19.03
C PHE A 104 -8.78 -3.82 -19.76
N ALA A 105 -8.18 -2.64 -19.99
CA ALA A 105 -6.92 -2.52 -20.68
C ALA A 105 -5.75 -3.06 -19.85
N ARG A 106 -4.71 -3.52 -20.54
CA ARG A 106 -3.44 -3.91 -19.91
C ARG A 106 -2.74 -2.70 -19.32
N THR A 107 -1.86 -2.91 -18.35
CA THR A 107 -1.15 -1.78 -17.69
C THR A 107 -0.25 -1.01 -18.65
N SER A 108 0.26 -1.69 -19.68
CA SER A 108 1.03 -1.09 -20.79
C SER A 108 0.20 -0.42 -21.89
N TRP A 109 -1.13 -0.58 -21.88
CA TRP A 109 -2.00 0.03 -22.90
C TRP A 109 -2.17 1.52 -22.63
N ASN A 110 -2.06 2.31 -23.70
CA ASN A 110 -2.30 3.76 -23.66
C ASN A 110 -3.36 4.12 -24.70
N SER A 111 -4.38 4.86 -24.28
CA SER A 111 -5.42 5.37 -25.18
C SER A 111 -4.82 6.36 -26.17
N LYS A 112 -5.01 6.10 -27.48
CA LYS A 112 -4.58 7.02 -28.55
C LYS A 112 -5.48 8.25 -28.67
N SER A 113 -6.65 8.22 -28.04
CA SER A 113 -7.63 9.30 -28.10
C SER A 113 -7.53 10.28 -26.93
N LEU A 114 -6.53 10.12 -26.05
CA LEU A 114 -6.22 11.10 -25.02
C LEU A 114 -5.74 12.42 -25.64
N PRO A 115 -6.08 13.58 -25.05
CA PRO A 115 -5.61 14.89 -25.53
C PRO A 115 -4.08 15.01 -25.48
N GLU A 116 -3.48 14.48 -24.42
CA GLU A 116 -2.05 14.32 -24.25
C GLU A 116 -1.77 12.83 -24.01
N PRO A 117 -0.80 12.23 -24.72
CA PRO A 117 -0.41 10.85 -24.46
C PRO A 117 0.11 10.73 -23.03
N ALA A 118 -0.19 9.61 -22.37
CA ALA A 118 0.38 9.32 -21.07
C ALA A 118 1.91 9.38 -21.14
N GLU A 119 2.54 9.99 -20.14
CA GLU A 119 3.99 10.00 -20.02
C GLU A 119 4.50 8.57 -20.09
N LYS A 120 5.48 8.33 -20.97
CA LYS A 120 6.18 7.05 -20.99
C LYS A 120 6.95 6.94 -19.69
N ASP A 121 6.75 5.82 -18.99
CA ASP A 121 7.59 5.51 -17.84
C ASP A 121 9.01 5.25 -18.33
N ASN A 122 9.91 6.22 -18.11
CA ASN A 122 11.34 6.13 -18.42
C ASN A 122 12.06 5.31 -17.34
N PHE A 123 11.50 4.15 -16.98
CA PHE A 123 12.09 3.26 -15.99
C PHE A 123 13.47 2.84 -16.45
N ASN A 124 14.46 3.07 -15.60
CA ASN A 124 15.81 2.58 -15.78
C ASN A 124 16.23 1.83 -14.50
N PRO A 125 16.51 0.51 -14.59
CA PRO A 125 17.03 -0.29 -13.50
C PRO A 125 18.19 0.33 -12.72
N GLU A 126 19.12 0.98 -13.43
CA GLU A 126 20.35 1.53 -12.86
C GLU A 126 20.11 2.81 -12.05
N THR A 127 19.10 3.58 -12.43
CA THR A 127 18.78 4.85 -11.76
C THR A 127 17.57 4.71 -10.83
N PHE A 128 16.87 3.58 -10.84
CA PHE A 128 15.71 3.34 -10.01
C PHE A 128 16.09 3.44 -8.53
N ARG A 129 15.30 4.22 -7.78
CA ARG A 129 15.44 4.32 -6.33
C ARG A 129 14.07 4.08 -5.71
N LYS A 130 14.02 3.14 -4.76
CA LYS A 130 12.83 2.94 -3.95
C LYS A 130 12.51 4.22 -3.17
N TYR A 131 11.23 4.50 -3.01
CA TYR A 131 10.78 5.61 -2.19
C TYR A 131 11.20 5.38 -0.72
N ASP A 132 12.15 6.19 -0.25
CA ASP A 132 12.70 6.11 1.12
C ASP A 132 12.99 7.53 1.66
N PRO A 133 11.94 8.23 2.17
CA PRO A 133 12.08 9.53 2.81
C PRO A 133 13.02 9.50 4.02
N VAL A 134 13.84 10.53 4.15
CA VAL A 134 14.76 10.69 5.28
C VAL A 134 13.99 11.23 6.49
N ILE A 135 13.71 10.35 7.46
CA ILE A 135 12.99 10.69 8.69
C ILE A 135 13.81 10.38 9.94
N SER A 136 13.53 11.09 11.03
CA SER A 136 14.23 10.88 12.30
C SER A 136 13.92 9.51 12.92
N LYS A 137 14.84 9.00 13.76
CA LYS A 137 14.65 7.73 14.50
C LYS A 137 13.39 7.74 15.37
N LYS A 138 12.99 8.91 15.88
CA LYS A 138 11.77 9.08 16.69
C LYS A 138 10.51 8.75 15.88
N HIS A 139 10.41 9.24 14.65
CA HIS A 139 9.30 8.91 13.76
C HIS A 139 9.25 7.42 13.42
N LYS A 140 10.41 6.79 13.19
CA LYS A 140 10.50 5.33 12.95
C LYS A 140 10.01 4.51 14.15
N ILE A 141 10.45 4.87 15.36
CA ILE A 141 10.02 4.20 16.61
C ILE A 141 8.52 4.41 16.84
N TYR A 142 8.02 5.63 16.62
CA TYR A 142 6.61 5.93 16.74
C TYR A 142 5.77 5.11 15.77
N ALA A 143 6.15 5.06 14.48
CA ALA A 143 5.49 4.25 13.47
C ALA A 143 5.48 2.75 13.83
N LEU A 144 6.60 2.23 14.34
CA LEU A 144 6.68 0.83 14.81
C LEU A 144 5.71 0.57 15.98
N PHE A 145 5.65 1.48 16.95
CA PHE A 145 4.69 1.40 18.06
C PHE A 145 3.25 1.39 17.54
N GLN A 146 2.91 2.25 16.58
CA GLN A 146 1.57 2.25 15.97
C GLN A 146 1.26 0.94 15.25
N TYR A 147 2.22 0.40 14.50
CA TYR A 147 2.06 -0.86 13.80
C TYR A 147 1.77 -2.01 14.78
N ILE A 148 2.58 -2.16 15.83
CA ILE A 148 2.38 -3.19 16.86
C ILE A 148 0.99 -3.07 17.50
N PHE A 149 0.57 -1.84 17.82
CA PHE A 149 -0.74 -1.61 18.42
C PHE A 149 -1.89 -1.97 17.48
N ILE A 150 -1.84 -1.53 16.22
CA ILE A 150 -2.86 -1.87 15.22
C ILE A 150 -2.91 -3.40 14.99
N THR A 151 -1.77 -4.07 14.94
CA THR A 151 -1.70 -5.54 14.84
C THR A 151 -2.35 -6.20 16.04
N TYR A 152 -2.10 -5.71 17.26
CA TYR A 152 -2.75 -6.20 18.47
C TYR A 152 -4.28 -6.05 18.41
N ILE A 153 -4.77 -4.87 18.00
CA ILE A 153 -6.22 -4.62 17.85
C ILE A 153 -6.84 -5.56 16.82
N PHE A 154 -6.18 -5.74 15.67
CA PHE A 154 -6.64 -6.64 14.62
C PHE A 154 -6.78 -8.08 15.13
N LEU A 155 -5.75 -8.61 15.78
CA LEU A 155 -5.74 -9.99 16.26
C LEU A 155 -6.71 -10.21 17.42
N SER A 156 -6.83 -9.25 18.33
CA SER A 156 -7.61 -9.41 19.57
C SER A 156 -9.11 -9.18 19.37
N PHE A 157 -9.51 -8.26 18.47
CA PHE A 157 -10.90 -7.82 18.35
C PHE A 157 -11.54 -8.09 16.98
N ILE A 158 -10.76 -8.03 15.89
CA ILE A 158 -11.30 -8.27 14.53
C ILE A 158 -11.31 -9.77 14.24
N GLN A 159 -10.17 -10.43 14.39
CA GLN A 159 -10.02 -11.85 14.05
C GLN A 159 -10.88 -12.77 14.94
N THR A 160 -11.19 -12.35 16.17
CA THR A 160 -11.99 -13.10 17.13
C THR A 160 -13.49 -13.02 16.87
N GLY A 161 -13.95 -12.10 16.00
CA GLY A 161 -15.37 -11.88 15.74
C GLY A 161 -16.12 -11.22 16.91
N TYR A 162 -15.41 -10.55 17.82
CA TYR A 162 -15.99 -9.91 19.01
C TYR A 162 -16.93 -8.74 18.68
N LEU A 163 -16.67 -8.05 17.57
CA LEU A 163 -17.37 -6.83 17.18
C LEU A 163 -18.58 -7.13 16.29
N ASN A 164 -19.70 -6.43 16.52
CA ASN A 164 -20.78 -6.40 15.55
C ASN A 164 -20.38 -5.61 14.29
N ASN A 165 -21.18 -5.69 13.22
CA ASN A 165 -20.86 -5.06 11.93
C ASN A 165 -20.58 -3.55 12.04
N ALA A 166 -21.36 -2.80 12.83
CA ALA A 166 -21.16 -1.36 12.97
C ALA A 166 -19.85 -1.04 13.70
N GLN A 167 -19.58 -1.74 14.80
CA GLN A 167 -18.34 -1.61 15.57
C GLN A 167 -17.12 -2.01 14.74
N LEU A 168 -17.24 -3.06 13.92
CA LEU A 168 -16.20 -3.51 13.01
C LEU A 168 -15.85 -2.41 12.00
N TRP A 169 -16.84 -1.80 11.34
CA TRP A 169 -16.61 -0.70 10.41
C TRP A 169 -15.98 0.53 11.06
N ILE A 170 -16.42 0.90 12.26
CA ILE A 170 -15.80 1.97 13.05
C ILE A 170 -14.34 1.64 13.33
N THR A 171 -14.05 0.42 13.78
CA THR A 171 -12.70 -0.03 14.13
C THR A 171 -11.78 -0.04 12.90
N ILE A 172 -12.23 -0.59 11.77
CA ILE A 172 -11.48 -0.59 10.50
C ILE A 172 -11.21 0.83 10.03
N SER A 173 -12.19 1.73 10.13
CA SER A 173 -12.05 3.13 9.73
C SER A 173 -11.02 3.85 10.60
N LEU A 174 -11.05 3.63 11.91
CA LEU A 174 -10.10 4.21 12.85
C LEU A 174 -8.68 3.65 12.66
N MET A 175 -8.54 2.35 12.39
CA MET A 175 -7.25 1.73 12.05
C MET A 175 -6.70 2.33 10.75
N THR A 176 -7.53 2.47 9.72
CA THR A 176 -7.15 3.10 8.45
C THR A 176 -6.72 4.55 8.65
N PHE A 177 -7.47 5.32 9.45
CA PHE A 177 -7.10 6.69 9.77
C PHE A 177 -5.81 6.78 10.58
N THR A 178 -5.55 5.81 11.46
CA THR A 178 -4.27 5.70 12.18
C THR A 178 -3.12 5.41 11.22
N MET A 179 -3.29 4.46 10.29
CA MET A 179 -2.28 4.19 9.26
C MET A 179 -2.02 5.42 8.38
N TYR A 180 -3.06 6.19 8.04
CA TYR A 180 -2.92 7.46 7.34
C TYR A 180 -2.12 8.48 8.16
N CYS A 181 -2.38 8.64 9.46
CA CYS A 181 -1.60 9.57 10.29
C CYS A 181 -0.13 9.14 10.37
N VAL A 182 0.14 7.84 10.49
CA VAL A 182 1.50 7.27 10.49
C VAL A 182 2.20 7.49 9.16
N SER A 183 1.50 7.32 8.03
CA SER A 183 2.10 7.49 6.72
C SER A 183 2.59 8.92 6.50
N ARG A 184 1.93 9.93 7.08
CA ARG A 184 2.39 11.33 7.04
C ARG A 184 3.78 11.47 7.65
N TRP A 185 4.00 10.87 8.81
CA TRP A 185 5.30 10.86 9.47
C TRP A 185 6.35 10.08 8.68
N LEU A 186 5.97 8.95 8.09
CA LEU A 186 6.86 8.13 7.25
C LEU A 186 7.23 8.84 5.94
N ASP A 187 6.32 9.65 5.40
CA ASP A 187 6.54 10.49 4.21
C ASP A 187 7.43 11.72 4.48
N GLY A 188 7.78 11.98 5.74
CA GLY A 188 8.48 13.20 6.11
C GLY A 188 7.61 14.46 5.98
N LYS A 189 6.29 14.33 6.17
CA LYS A 189 5.31 15.43 6.05
C LYS A 189 4.69 15.77 7.40
N GLU A 190 4.27 17.03 7.57
CA GLU A 190 3.55 17.44 8.76
C GLU A 190 2.27 16.61 8.95
N GLY A 191 2.15 16.00 10.14
CA GLY A 191 1.04 15.13 10.54
C GLY A 191 0.27 15.61 11.77
N LEU A 192 0.71 16.69 12.44
CA LEU A 192 0.20 17.11 13.75
C LEU A 192 -1.32 17.34 13.75
N LYS A 193 -1.85 18.07 12.77
CA LYS A 193 -3.29 18.35 12.66
C LYS A 193 -4.12 17.06 12.61
N PHE A 194 -3.64 16.05 11.87
CA PHE A 194 -4.33 14.78 11.71
C PHE A 194 -4.21 13.93 12.98
N GLU A 195 -3.06 13.94 13.64
CA GLU A 195 -2.87 13.29 14.94
C GLU A 195 -3.79 13.84 16.02
N ILE A 196 -3.94 15.17 16.10
CA ILE A 196 -4.87 15.81 17.04
C ILE A 196 -6.31 15.35 16.75
N GLY A 197 -6.71 15.34 15.48
CA GLY A 197 -8.03 14.84 15.08
C GLY A 197 -8.23 13.36 15.44
N ARG A 198 -7.21 12.53 15.22
CA ARG A 198 -7.22 11.10 15.58
C ARG A 198 -7.35 10.88 17.07
N LEU A 199 -6.62 11.63 17.89
CA LEU A 199 -6.68 11.53 19.34
C LEU A 199 -8.04 12.00 19.89
N ALA A 200 -8.60 13.08 19.33
CA ALA A 200 -9.95 13.52 19.68
C ALA A 200 -10.99 12.42 19.39
N LEU A 201 -10.90 11.76 18.24
CA LEU A 201 -11.78 10.63 17.89
C LEU A 201 -11.59 9.43 18.82
N LEU A 202 -10.35 9.07 19.16
CA LEU A 202 -10.07 7.97 20.09
C LEU A 202 -10.66 8.23 21.48
N LEU A 203 -10.50 9.45 22.00
CA LEU A 203 -11.08 9.85 23.29
C LEU A 203 -12.61 9.84 23.26
N ALA A 204 -13.22 10.31 22.17
CA ALA A 204 -14.68 10.29 22.00
C ALA A 204 -15.22 8.84 21.96
N ILE A 205 -14.58 7.96 21.18
CA ILE A 205 -14.95 6.55 21.08
C ILE A 205 -14.75 5.84 22.43
N SER A 206 -13.62 6.07 23.10
CA SER A 206 -13.36 5.50 24.42
C SER A 206 -14.42 5.95 25.44
N SER A 207 -14.73 7.24 25.48
CA SER A 207 -15.78 7.80 26.37
C SER A 207 -17.15 7.18 26.09
N TYR A 208 -17.52 7.02 24.83
CA TYR A 208 -18.79 6.41 24.44
C TYR A 208 -18.86 4.92 24.82
N THR A 209 -17.79 4.16 24.54
CA THR A 209 -17.73 2.71 24.80
C THR A 209 -17.55 2.38 26.29
N TYR A 210 -17.07 3.32 27.10
CA TYR A 210 -16.87 3.13 28.55
C TYR A 210 -18.17 2.76 29.28
N PHE A 211 -19.30 3.31 28.84
CA PHE A 211 -20.61 3.04 29.43
C PHE A 211 -21.25 1.73 28.96
N GLN A 212 -20.58 0.98 28.07
CA GLN A 212 -21.06 -0.30 27.56
C GLN A 212 -20.22 -1.43 28.16
N THR A 213 -20.81 -2.22 29.06
CA THR A 213 -20.09 -3.31 29.77
C THR A 213 -19.41 -4.30 28.81
N THR A 214 -20.06 -4.59 27.69
CA THR A 214 -19.53 -5.49 26.64
C THR A 214 -18.38 -4.89 25.84
N LEU A 215 -18.05 -3.60 25.99
CA LEU A 215 -16.94 -2.95 25.29
C LEU A 215 -15.92 -2.34 26.25
N LEU A 216 -16.01 -2.63 27.55
CA LEU A 216 -15.17 -2.01 28.57
C LEU A 216 -13.68 -2.25 28.33
N GLU A 217 -13.29 -3.48 27.95
CA GLU A 217 -11.91 -3.83 27.64
C GLU A 217 -11.36 -3.02 26.45
N ILE A 218 -12.20 -2.81 25.42
CA ILE A 218 -11.87 -1.98 24.26
C ILE A 218 -11.75 -0.52 24.68
N SER A 219 -12.70 -0.02 25.47
CA SER A 219 -12.70 1.36 25.96
C SER A 219 -11.41 1.69 26.72
N ILE A 220 -11.01 0.82 27.66
CA ILE A 220 -9.78 0.97 28.44
C ILE A 220 -8.55 0.88 27.55
N SER A 221 -8.52 -0.07 26.60
CA SER A 221 -7.40 -0.23 25.65
C SER A 221 -7.22 1.00 24.76
N VAL A 222 -8.32 1.53 24.21
CA VAL A 222 -8.34 2.75 23.39
C VAL A 222 -7.94 3.97 24.22
N LEU A 223 -8.40 4.07 25.47
CA LEU A 223 -8.04 5.17 26.37
C LEU A 223 -6.55 5.16 26.68
N GLY A 224 -6.00 4.02 27.11
CA GLY A 224 -4.60 3.86 27.43
C GLY A 224 -3.71 4.20 26.22
N TYR A 225 -4.10 3.71 25.05
CA TYR A 225 -3.43 4.05 23.80
C TYR A 225 -3.50 5.55 23.47
N ALA A 226 -4.66 6.19 23.61
CA ALA A 226 -4.80 7.63 23.39
C ALA A 226 -3.91 8.44 24.35
N ILE A 227 -3.88 8.08 25.64
CA ILE A 227 -3.05 8.72 26.66
C ILE A 227 -1.56 8.60 26.30
N ILE A 228 -1.09 7.39 25.96
CA ILE A 228 0.31 7.18 25.55
C ILE A 228 0.65 8.06 24.35
N ASN A 229 -0.23 8.14 23.35
CA ASN A 229 0.00 8.97 22.17
C ASN A 229 0.02 10.48 22.49
N ILE A 230 -0.84 10.95 23.40
CA ILE A 230 -0.83 12.35 23.87
C ILE A 230 0.52 12.69 24.49
N PHE A 231 1.08 11.79 25.30
CA PHE A 231 2.41 11.99 25.89
C PHE A 231 3.53 11.92 24.86
N LEU A 232 3.44 11.07 23.84
CA LEU A 232 4.46 10.93 22.80
C LEU A 232 4.43 12.07 21.76
N LEU A 233 3.27 12.69 21.53
CA LEU A 233 3.05 13.66 20.44
C LEU A 233 4.02 14.86 20.48
N PRO A 234 4.31 15.51 21.62
CA PRO A 234 5.30 16.59 21.68
C PRO A 234 6.71 16.15 21.27
N PHE A 235 7.09 14.90 21.56
CA PHE A 235 8.44 14.39 21.28
C PHE A 235 8.66 14.09 19.80
N ILE A 236 7.60 13.71 19.07
CA ILE A 236 7.66 13.48 17.63
C ILE A 236 7.53 14.79 16.84
N ASN A 237 6.74 15.75 17.33
CA ASN A 237 6.48 17.00 16.63
C ASN A 237 7.64 18.02 16.68
N ASN A 238 8.54 17.91 17.66
CA ASN A 238 9.58 18.93 17.92
C ASN A 238 10.74 19.00 16.92
N ASN A 239 10.74 18.22 15.83
CA ASN A 239 11.82 18.25 14.84
C ASN A 239 11.28 18.62 13.45
N GLN A 240 11.82 19.69 12.88
CA GLN A 240 11.68 19.98 11.45
C GLN A 240 12.17 18.76 10.66
N PHE A 241 11.38 18.33 9.67
CA PHE A 241 11.88 17.39 8.67
C PHE A 241 13.14 18.01 8.06
N PRO A 242 14.25 17.25 7.92
CA PRO A 242 15.39 17.74 7.16
C PRO A 242 14.86 18.26 5.83
N GLU A 243 15.17 19.50 5.45
CA GLU A 243 14.68 20.08 4.20
C GLU A 243 14.82 19.03 3.09
N LEU A 244 13.68 18.57 2.58
CA LEU A 244 13.64 17.79 1.36
C LEU A 244 14.35 18.65 0.32
N GLN A 245 15.56 18.23 -0.10
CA GLN A 245 16.08 18.67 -1.38
C GLN A 245 14.94 18.46 -2.37
N LYS A 246 14.31 19.56 -2.79
CA LYS A 246 13.32 19.60 -3.84
C LYS A 246 13.99 18.96 -5.05
N ARG A 247 13.79 17.66 -5.25
CA ARG A 247 14.20 17.02 -6.49
C ARG A 247 13.15 17.43 -7.51
N PRO A 248 13.57 17.91 -8.69
CA PRO A 248 12.64 18.36 -9.70
C PRO A 248 11.70 17.21 -10.07
N LEU A 249 10.44 17.59 -10.29
CA LEU A 249 9.37 16.77 -10.84
C LEU A 249 9.83 16.09 -12.14
#